data_AF-A0A4R0P240-F1
#
_entry.id   AF-A0A4R0P240-F1
#
_cell.length_a   1.000
_cell.length_b   1.000
_cell.length_c   1.000
_cell.angle_alpha   90.00
_cell.angle_beta   90.00
_cell.angle_gamma   90.00
#
_symmetry.space_group_name_H-M   'P 1'
#
loop_
_entity.id
_entity.type
_entity.pdbx_description
1 polymer ?
#
loop_
_entity_poly.entity_id
_entity_poly.type
_entity_poly.pdbx_seq_one_letter_code
_entity_poly.pdbx_strand_id
1 'polypeptide(L)'
;MISICAFAQKRDTSKVTVPIDSVSKSFVEKMQDFAKESASKSKVDFESDKALSVQVRIFEELRLTIQNAKSYMKSGLDTLALKQTLNEIKGNYKIASDGVFVNKGTAQTYRNLTATKKIIIELIAEASERKIRLDNRQKSLNGYRFRLDSLSTTKELFSFPTDSLELMDYLHSLVTVAKEIGPVDSVLKIASRNVQILLNAYNAEINSLRLSVDEIEHIEQKLALATLGREFSNITDSPSSYRPFQEILNFSKIKGLLTLKFYAINNVGKLLALVALTLLSFIYLRSLKMIYLAKKLLNNDYEGQLVIRYPLISALLLVISIFQFIFISPPFILNVIFWLISCICLTLIFRDYISKYWMSVWLLMVCFFIMAAAGNMILQASRIERWFMFIVAIFGVFSGTVILFQKHHHELKEKWMAYTIALMVFFELCSALFNIFGRYNVSKTLFIGGFLNVVIAILFLWVVRFINEGLVLAFDVYTVQDRKLFYLNFGRVGAKAPFLLYVLLVWDG
;
A
#
# COMPACT_ATOMS: atom_id res chain seq x y z
N MET A 1 -97.47 81.24 1.45
CA MET A 1 -97.76 82.19 0.35
C MET A 1 -96.46 82.85 -0.07
N ILE A 2 -96.02 82.57 -1.31
CA ILE A 2 -95.27 83.45 -2.23
C ILE A 2 -93.82 83.87 -1.88
N SER A 3 -92.88 83.20 -2.57
CA SER A 3 -91.76 83.73 -3.39
C SER A 3 -90.61 84.57 -2.79
N ILE A 4 -89.39 84.66 -3.34
CA ILE A 4 -88.46 83.92 -4.25
C ILE A 4 -87.20 84.84 -4.34
N CYS A 5 -85.98 84.27 -4.36
CA CYS A 5 -84.68 84.81 -4.85
C CYS A 5 -84.04 86.08 -4.20
N ALA A 6 -82.73 86.32 -4.18
CA ALA A 6 -81.51 85.64 -4.67
C ALA A 6 -80.23 86.25 -4.02
N PHE A 7 -79.17 85.41 -3.96
CA PHE A 7 -77.71 85.64 -4.01
C PHE A 7 -77.03 86.91 -3.44
N ALA A 8 -76.04 86.71 -2.54
CA ALA A 8 -74.75 87.41 -2.55
C ALA A 8 -73.67 86.69 -1.70
N GLN A 9 -72.41 86.81 -2.13
CA GLN A 9 -71.21 86.01 -1.84
C GLN A 9 -70.69 86.00 -0.38
N LYS A 10 -70.11 84.86 0.05
CA LYS A 10 -69.20 84.77 1.21
C LYS A 10 -67.76 85.11 0.79
N ARG A 11 -67.11 86.01 1.55
CA ARG A 11 -65.70 86.41 1.41
C ARG A 11 -64.76 85.35 1.99
N ASP A 12 -63.82 84.90 1.17
CA ASP A 12 -62.57 84.28 1.57
C ASP A 12 -61.56 85.36 2.01
N THR A 13 -60.82 85.11 3.09
CA THR A 13 -59.73 85.98 3.56
C THR A 13 -58.40 85.26 3.37
N SER A 14 -57.78 85.47 2.20
CA SER A 14 -56.39 85.11 1.95
C SER A 14 -55.47 86.17 2.55
N LYS A 15 -54.59 85.74 3.47
CA LYS A 15 -53.47 86.55 3.96
C LYS A 15 -52.47 86.75 2.84
N VAL A 16 -52.31 87.99 2.39
CA VAL A 16 -51.25 88.42 1.48
C VAL A 16 -49.98 88.63 2.29
N THR A 17 -49.00 87.73 2.13
CA THR A 17 -47.61 87.95 2.53
C THR A 17 -46.88 88.72 1.42
N VAL A 18 -46.26 89.81 1.84
CA VAL A 18 -45.46 90.77 1.05
C VAL A 18 -44.30 90.07 0.32
N PRO A 19 -44.01 90.40 -0.94
CA PRO A 19 -42.83 89.88 -1.63
C PRO A 19 -41.59 90.61 -1.11
N ILE A 20 -40.64 89.87 -0.55
CA ILE A 20 -39.31 90.37 -0.23
C ILE A 20 -38.47 90.25 -1.50
N ASP A 21 -37.97 91.40 -1.93
CA ASP A 21 -37.08 91.61 -3.07
C ASP A 21 -35.90 90.62 -3.08
N SER A 22 -35.73 89.98 -4.23
CA SER A 22 -34.58 89.16 -4.57
C SER A 22 -33.36 90.05 -4.76
N VAL A 23 -32.59 90.27 -3.69
CA VAL A 23 -31.20 90.74 -3.82
C VAL A 23 -30.47 89.73 -4.70
N SER A 24 -30.17 90.16 -5.93
CA SER A 24 -29.39 89.41 -6.89
C SER A 24 -28.05 89.01 -6.24
N LYS A 25 -27.90 87.72 -5.87
CA LYS A 25 -26.63 87.14 -5.43
C LYS A 25 -25.49 87.66 -6.31
N SER A 26 -24.39 88.07 -5.68
CA SER A 26 -23.16 88.47 -6.36
C SER A 26 -22.73 87.36 -7.33
N PHE A 27 -22.18 87.71 -8.51
CA PHE A 27 -21.66 86.70 -9.45
C PHE A 27 -20.70 85.73 -8.77
N VAL A 28 -19.90 86.20 -7.81
CA VAL A 28 -18.97 85.39 -7.02
C VAL A 28 -19.71 84.39 -6.12
N GLU A 29 -20.80 84.79 -5.47
CA GLU A 29 -21.63 83.87 -4.65
C GLU A 29 -22.36 82.84 -5.50
N LYS A 30 -22.88 83.24 -6.67
CA LYS A 30 -23.47 82.30 -7.64
C LYS A 30 -22.44 81.29 -8.14
N MET A 31 -21.21 81.74 -8.42
CA MET A 31 -20.11 80.85 -8.82
C MET A 31 -19.63 79.95 -7.68
N GLN A 32 -19.62 80.42 -6.42
CA GLN A 32 -19.28 79.61 -5.26
C GLN A 32 -20.35 78.56 -4.93
N ASP A 33 -21.64 78.92 -5.04
CA ASP A 33 -22.75 78.00 -4.88
C ASP A 33 -22.76 76.97 -6.01
N PHE A 34 -22.57 77.41 -7.26
CA PHE A 34 -22.41 76.52 -8.41
C PHE A 34 -21.20 75.59 -8.25
N ALA A 35 -20.08 76.08 -7.74
CA ALA A 35 -18.89 75.25 -7.49
C ALA A 35 -19.13 74.23 -6.37
N LYS A 36 -19.84 74.59 -5.29
CA LYS A 36 -20.21 73.66 -4.21
C LYS A 36 -21.23 72.61 -4.67
N GLU A 37 -22.24 73.02 -5.42
CA GLU A 37 -23.24 72.13 -6.00
C GLU A 37 -22.60 71.18 -7.02
N SER A 38 -21.75 71.71 -7.91
CA SER A 38 -20.99 70.91 -8.86
C SER A 38 -20.01 69.96 -8.17
N ALA A 39 -19.30 70.39 -7.13
CA ALA A 39 -18.41 69.52 -6.36
C ALA A 39 -19.17 68.41 -5.61
N SER A 40 -20.34 68.73 -5.06
CA SER A 40 -21.21 67.75 -4.41
C SER A 40 -21.75 66.73 -5.42
N LYS A 41 -22.20 67.21 -6.58
CA LYS A 41 -22.72 66.37 -7.65
C LYS A 41 -21.63 65.47 -8.22
N SER A 42 -20.45 66.03 -8.54
CA SER A 42 -19.29 65.24 -8.97
C SER A 42 -18.82 64.21 -7.93
N LYS A 43 -18.97 64.47 -6.63
CA LYS A 43 -18.64 63.49 -5.59
C LYS A 43 -19.64 62.33 -5.60
N VAL A 44 -20.93 62.61 -5.73
CA VAL A 44 -21.99 61.59 -5.84
C VAL A 44 -21.82 60.77 -7.13
N ASP A 45 -21.55 61.44 -8.25
CA ASP A 45 -21.29 60.80 -9.54
C ASP A 45 -20.05 59.88 -9.44
N PHE A 46 -18.95 60.34 -8.84
CA PHE A 46 -17.76 59.53 -8.62
C PHE A 46 -18.01 58.32 -7.71
N GLU A 47 -18.79 58.47 -6.64
CA GLU A 47 -19.17 57.34 -5.76
C GLU A 47 -20.07 56.34 -6.49
N SER A 48 -20.97 56.81 -7.36
CA SER A 48 -21.82 55.99 -8.23
C SER A 48 -20.99 55.22 -9.26
N ASP A 49 -20.09 55.89 -9.98
CA ASP A 49 -19.20 55.26 -10.97
C ASP A 49 -18.29 54.21 -10.33
N LYS A 50 -17.77 54.52 -9.13
CA LYS A 50 -16.97 53.58 -8.35
C LYS A 50 -17.79 52.35 -7.94
N ALA A 51 -19.03 52.54 -7.50
CA ALA A 51 -19.93 51.45 -7.15
C ALA A 51 -20.24 50.57 -8.37
N LEU A 52 -20.54 51.19 -9.51
CA LEU A 52 -20.85 50.50 -10.76
C LEU A 52 -19.66 49.70 -11.28
N SER A 53 -18.45 50.27 -11.25
CA SER A 53 -17.21 49.55 -11.60
C SER A 53 -17.00 48.31 -10.71
N VAL A 54 -17.23 48.43 -9.40
CA VAL A 54 -17.12 47.31 -8.46
C VAL A 54 -18.21 46.25 -8.74
N GLN A 55 -19.44 46.66 -9.01
CA GLN A 55 -20.56 45.76 -9.33
C GLN A 55 -20.29 44.94 -10.60
N VAL A 56 -19.81 45.58 -11.68
CA VAL A 56 -19.46 44.89 -12.92
C VAL A 56 -18.40 43.83 -12.66
N ARG A 57 -17.34 44.18 -11.92
CA ARG A 57 -16.29 43.23 -11.53
C ARG A 57 -16.85 42.06 -10.71
N ILE A 58 -17.74 42.34 -9.74
CA ILE A 58 -18.37 41.28 -8.93
C ILE A 58 -19.21 40.35 -9.80
N PHE A 59 -20.00 40.88 -10.74
CA PHE A 59 -20.78 40.05 -11.66
C PHE A 59 -19.91 39.18 -12.56
N GLU A 60 -18.79 39.70 -13.05
CA GLU A 60 -17.82 38.93 -13.83
C GLU A 60 -17.20 37.81 -12.99
N GLU A 61 -16.74 38.12 -11.78
CA GLU A 61 -16.19 37.12 -10.86
C GLU A 61 -17.21 36.05 -10.45
N LEU A 62 -18.47 36.44 -10.24
CA LEU A 62 -19.56 35.50 -9.96
C LEU A 62 -19.79 34.55 -11.14
N ARG A 63 -19.89 35.09 -12.36
CA ARG A 63 -20.05 34.28 -13.58
C ARG A 63 -18.87 33.31 -13.77
N LEU A 64 -17.64 33.78 -13.61
CA LEU A 64 -16.45 32.95 -13.70
C LEU A 64 -16.44 31.86 -12.61
N THR A 65 -16.79 32.21 -11.38
CA THR A 65 -16.87 31.25 -10.26
C THR A 65 -17.95 30.20 -10.53
N ILE A 66 -19.11 30.59 -11.04
CA ILE A 66 -20.20 29.69 -11.45
C ILE A 66 -19.74 28.74 -12.56
N GLN A 67 -19.09 29.26 -13.61
CA GLN A 67 -18.60 28.45 -14.72
C GLN A 67 -17.54 27.45 -14.25
N ASN A 68 -16.59 27.89 -13.43
CA ASN A 68 -15.56 27.03 -12.86
C ASN A 68 -16.17 25.96 -11.95
N ALA A 69 -17.14 26.31 -11.11
CA ALA A 69 -17.87 25.36 -10.28
C ALA A 69 -18.63 24.33 -11.13
N LYS A 70 -19.37 24.76 -12.17
CA LYS A 70 -20.07 23.86 -13.10
C LYS A 70 -19.09 22.91 -13.79
N SER A 71 -17.98 23.42 -14.29
CA SER A 71 -16.92 22.62 -14.93
C SER A 71 -16.35 21.58 -13.95
N TYR A 72 -16.00 22.01 -12.73
CA TYR A 72 -15.46 21.14 -11.67
C TYR A 72 -16.44 20.06 -11.19
N MET A 73 -17.74 20.36 -11.21
CA MET A 73 -18.79 19.38 -10.91
C MET A 73 -18.95 18.37 -12.04
N LYS A 74 -18.84 18.80 -13.30
CA LYS A 74 -18.92 17.93 -14.49
C LYS A 74 -17.73 17.00 -14.63
N SER A 75 -16.53 17.45 -14.27
CA SER A 75 -15.30 16.63 -14.23
C SER A 75 -15.15 15.81 -12.94
N GLY A 76 -16.24 15.67 -12.16
CA GLY A 76 -16.19 15.33 -10.74
C GLY A 76 -15.58 13.96 -10.42
N LEU A 77 -14.93 13.90 -9.26
CA LEU A 77 -14.43 12.67 -8.66
C LEU A 77 -15.58 11.66 -8.47
N ASP A 78 -15.38 10.43 -8.95
CA ASP A 78 -16.38 9.37 -8.90
C ASP A 78 -16.61 8.89 -7.45
N THR A 79 -17.60 9.49 -6.80
CA THR A 79 -18.00 9.13 -5.43
C THR A 79 -18.60 7.73 -5.35
N LEU A 80 -19.13 7.19 -6.45
CA LEU A 80 -19.67 5.83 -6.49
C LEU A 80 -18.52 4.82 -6.43
N ALA A 81 -17.47 5.01 -7.24
CA ALA A 81 -16.27 4.21 -7.18
C ALA A 81 -15.63 4.23 -5.78
N LEU A 82 -15.51 5.41 -5.16
CA LEU A 82 -14.96 5.50 -3.80
C LEU A 82 -15.85 4.82 -2.73
N LYS A 83 -17.17 4.83 -2.90
CA LYS A 83 -18.08 4.09 -2.02
C LYS A 83 -17.92 2.57 -2.21
N GLN A 84 -17.73 2.12 -3.44
CA GLN A 84 -17.46 0.72 -3.74
C GLN A 84 -16.13 0.27 -3.12
N THR A 85 -15.06 1.04 -3.29
CA THR A 85 -13.76 0.76 -2.65
C THR A 85 -13.88 0.67 -1.14
N LEU A 86 -14.66 1.55 -0.50
CA LEU A 86 -14.89 1.46 0.95
C LEU A 86 -15.59 0.15 1.36
N ASN A 87 -16.53 -0.34 0.55
CA ASN A 87 -17.18 -1.63 0.79
C ASN A 87 -16.21 -2.81 0.57
N GLU A 88 -15.32 -2.71 -0.42
CA GLU A 88 -14.26 -3.71 -0.64
C GLU A 88 -13.27 -3.75 0.52
N ILE A 89 -12.88 -2.60 1.07
CA ILE A 89 -12.05 -2.49 2.28
C ILE A 89 -12.73 -3.21 3.45
N LYS A 90 -14.02 -2.96 3.69
CA LYS A 90 -14.81 -3.63 4.72
C LYS A 90 -14.88 -5.15 4.50
N GLY A 91 -15.07 -5.58 3.26
CA GLY A 91 -15.08 -6.99 2.88
C GLY A 91 -13.75 -7.69 3.17
N ASN A 92 -12.64 -7.06 2.77
CA ASN A 92 -11.29 -7.54 3.04
C ASN A 92 -10.96 -7.54 4.54
N TYR A 93 -11.42 -6.53 5.28
CA TYR A 93 -11.29 -6.49 6.73
C TYR A 93 -12.03 -7.63 7.41
N LYS A 94 -13.24 -7.98 6.95
CA LYS A 94 -13.99 -9.15 7.45
C LYS A 94 -13.21 -10.46 7.23
N ILE A 95 -12.52 -10.60 6.11
CA ILE A 95 -11.65 -11.75 5.84
C ILE A 95 -10.42 -11.73 6.75
N ALA A 96 -9.81 -10.56 6.96
CA ALA A 96 -8.63 -10.39 7.79
C ALA A 96 -8.94 -10.68 9.28
N SER A 97 -10.12 -10.27 9.75
CA SER A 97 -10.56 -10.42 11.14
C SER A 97 -10.92 -11.85 11.53
N ASP A 98 -11.27 -12.71 10.56
CA ASP A 98 -11.53 -14.13 10.81
C ASP A 98 -10.27 -14.86 11.32
N GLY A 99 -10.45 -15.68 12.35
CA GLY A 99 -9.41 -16.39 13.09
C GLY A 99 -8.66 -15.57 14.14
N VAL A 100 -8.82 -14.23 14.18
CA VAL A 100 -8.13 -13.34 15.15
C VAL A 100 -9.13 -12.64 16.07
N PHE A 101 -10.13 -11.96 15.49
CA PHE A 101 -11.18 -11.26 16.23
C PHE A 101 -12.48 -12.07 16.27
N VAL A 102 -12.80 -12.73 15.16
CA VAL A 102 -13.96 -13.61 14.99
C VAL A 102 -13.46 -15.04 14.86
N ASN A 103 -14.18 -16.02 15.41
CA ASN A 103 -13.79 -17.44 15.35
C ASN A 103 -12.35 -17.70 15.85
N LYS A 104 -11.97 -17.11 16.99
CA LYS A 104 -10.58 -17.03 17.54
C LYS A 104 -9.88 -18.39 17.74
N GLY A 105 -10.56 -19.51 17.57
CA GLY A 105 -10.02 -20.84 17.84
C GLY A 105 -9.64 -21.05 19.30
N THR A 106 -8.92 -22.13 19.57
CA THR A 106 -8.41 -22.43 20.92
C THR A 106 -7.24 -21.53 21.32
N ALA A 107 -6.34 -21.22 20.39
CA ALA A 107 -5.19 -20.36 20.62
C ALA A 107 -4.83 -19.55 19.38
N GLN A 108 -4.21 -18.39 19.60
CA GLN A 108 -3.68 -17.53 18.55
C GLN A 108 -2.30 -18.00 18.11
N THR A 109 -2.00 -17.81 16.82
CA THR A 109 -0.67 -18.08 16.26
C THR A 109 -0.02 -16.79 15.80
N TYR A 110 1.29 -16.65 16.00
CA TYR A 110 2.03 -15.48 15.50
C TYR A 110 1.81 -15.27 14.01
N ARG A 111 1.77 -16.36 13.22
CA ARG A 111 1.61 -16.28 11.77
C ARG A 111 0.26 -15.68 11.37
N ASN A 112 -0.84 -16.06 12.04
CA ASN A 112 -2.16 -15.50 11.76
C ASN A 112 -2.22 -14.02 12.14
N LEU A 113 -1.68 -13.66 13.30
CA LEU A 113 -1.62 -12.27 13.78
C LEU A 113 -0.83 -11.38 12.83
N THR A 114 0.39 -11.79 12.45
CA THR A 114 1.22 -11.03 11.51
C THR A 114 0.58 -10.93 10.12
N ALA A 115 -0.07 -11.99 9.62
CA ALA A 115 -0.76 -11.94 8.33
C ALA A 115 -1.96 -10.97 8.37
N THR A 116 -2.78 -11.04 9.42
CA THR A 116 -3.90 -10.11 9.64
C THR A 116 -3.40 -8.68 9.78
N LYS A 117 -2.39 -8.42 10.61
CA LYS A 117 -1.81 -7.08 10.81
C LYS A 117 -1.34 -6.47 9.50
N LYS A 118 -0.60 -7.24 8.68
CA LYS A 118 -0.14 -6.78 7.35
C LYS A 118 -1.31 -6.41 6.43
N ILE A 119 -2.36 -7.22 6.39
CA ILE A 119 -3.56 -6.90 5.60
C ILE A 119 -4.22 -5.62 6.11
N ILE A 120 -4.42 -5.48 7.43
CA ILE A 120 -5.09 -4.31 8.00
C ILE A 120 -4.29 -3.02 7.76
N ILE A 121 -2.96 -3.06 7.91
CA ILE A 121 -2.09 -1.91 7.61
C ILE A 121 -2.25 -1.49 6.14
N GLU A 122 -2.33 -2.46 5.22
CA GLU A 122 -2.56 -2.16 3.81
C GLU A 122 -3.93 -1.51 3.59
N LEU A 123 -4.98 -2.04 4.22
CA LEU A 123 -6.32 -1.46 4.15
C LEU A 123 -6.36 -0.03 4.71
N ILE A 124 -5.59 0.26 5.77
CA ILE A 124 -5.44 1.61 6.32
C ILE A 124 -4.76 2.53 5.30
N ALA A 125 -3.67 2.07 4.68
CA ALA A 125 -2.95 2.85 3.67
C ALA A 125 -3.86 3.17 2.47
N GLU A 126 -4.55 2.16 1.96
CA GLU A 126 -5.52 2.31 0.89
C GLU A 126 -6.63 3.30 1.27
N ALA A 127 -7.31 3.08 2.40
CA ALA A 127 -8.39 3.95 2.89
C ALA A 127 -7.91 5.41 3.07
N SER A 128 -6.70 5.60 3.58
CA SER A 128 -6.11 6.92 3.81
C SER A 128 -5.84 7.67 2.51
N GLU A 129 -5.35 6.98 1.47
CA GLU A 129 -5.13 7.61 0.15
C GLU A 129 -6.46 8.09 -0.45
N ARG A 130 -7.52 7.28 -0.36
CA ARG A 130 -8.85 7.64 -0.91
C ARG A 130 -9.49 8.77 -0.09
N LYS A 131 -9.31 8.76 1.23
CA LYS A 131 -9.69 9.87 2.11
C LYS A 131 -9.03 11.18 1.68
N ILE A 132 -7.72 11.19 1.40
CA ILE A 132 -7.01 12.42 0.96
C ILE A 132 -7.66 13.01 -0.30
N ARG A 133 -8.07 12.16 -1.26
CA ARG A 133 -8.78 12.61 -2.47
C ARG A 133 -10.13 13.26 -2.13
N LEU A 134 -10.87 12.68 -1.18
CA LEU A 134 -12.14 13.24 -0.69
C LEU A 134 -11.94 14.55 0.07
N ASP A 135 -10.91 14.66 0.91
CA ASP A 135 -10.58 15.88 1.65
C ASP A 135 -10.26 17.02 0.68
N ASN A 136 -9.49 16.74 -0.36
CA ASN A 136 -9.19 17.71 -1.42
C ASN A 136 -10.46 18.14 -2.17
N ARG A 137 -11.35 17.18 -2.50
CA ARG A 137 -12.65 17.48 -3.13
C ARG A 137 -13.52 18.35 -2.21
N GLN A 138 -13.59 18.05 -0.93
CA GLN A 138 -14.36 18.79 0.07
C GLN A 138 -13.86 20.23 0.21
N LYS A 139 -12.53 20.41 0.26
CA LYS A 139 -11.89 21.73 0.28
C LYS A 139 -12.24 22.55 -0.96
N SER A 140 -12.17 21.97 -2.15
CA SER A 140 -12.54 22.68 -3.39
C SER A 140 -14.03 23.06 -3.43
N LEU A 141 -14.93 22.15 -3.05
CA LEU A 141 -16.37 22.44 -3.00
C LEU A 141 -16.69 23.58 -2.01
N ASN A 142 -16.09 23.54 -0.82
CA ASN A 142 -16.22 24.61 0.16
C ASN A 142 -15.63 25.93 -0.34
N GLY A 143 -14.50 25.89 -1.07
CA GLY A 143 -13.88 27.07 -1.67
C GLY A 143 -14.79 27.77 -2.69
N TYR A 144 -15.45 27.02 -3.58
CA TYR A 144 -16.41 27.59 -4.52
C TYR A 144 -17.60 28.23 -3.80
N ARG A 145 -18.17 27.54 -2.80
CA ARG A 145 -19.29 28.07 -2.01
C ARG A 145 -18.90 29.34 -1.26
N PHE A 146 -17.76 29.32 -0.55
CA PHE A 146 -17.25 30.48 0.16
C PHE A 146 -17.05 31.69 -0.78
N ARG A 147 -16.53 31.47 -1.99
CA ARG A 147 -16.37 32.55 -2.97
C ARG A 147 -17.71 33.08 -3.50
N LEU A 148 -18.68 32.21 -3.78
CA LEU A 148 -20.02 32.61 -4.18
C LEU A 148 -20.74 33.41 -3.08
N ASP A 149 -20.67 32.93 -1.84
CA ASP A 149 -21.26 33.58 -0.67
C ASP A 149 -20.59 34.93 -0.39
N SER A 150 -19.26 35.00 -0.44
CA SER A 150 -18.50 36.24 -0.25
C SER A 150 -18.81 37.27 -1.33
N LEU A 151 -18.90 36.87 -2.60
CA LEU A 151 -19.20 37.80 -3.69
C LEU A 151 -20.66 38.29 -3.62
N SER A 152 -21.61 37.40 -3.32
CA SER A 152 -23.04 37.69 -3.27
C SER A 152 -23.49 38.51 -2.05
N THR A 153 -22.65 38.64 -1.03
CA THR A 153 -22.93 39.41 0.20
C THR A 153 -22.20 40.76 0.27
N THR A 154 -21.51 41.13 -0.81
CA THR A 154 -20.74 42.39 -0.91
C THR A 154 -21.68 43.60 -0.83
N LYS A 155 -21.37 44.59 0.01
CA LYS A 155 -22.23 45.76 0.28
C LYS A 155 -22.56 46.55 -1.00
N GLU A 156 -21.59 46.64 -1.89
CA GLU A 156 -21.64 47.38 -3.15
C GLU A 156 -22.73 46.84 -4.09
N LEU A 157 -23.13 45.56 -3.98
CA LEU A 157 -24.26 45.01 -4.73
C LEU A 157 -25.62 45.60 -4.32
N PHE A 158 -25.69 46.23 -3.14
CA PHE A 158 -26.91 46.84 -2.60
C PHE A 158 -26.90 48.37 -2.72
N SER A 159 -25.94 48.93 -3.48
CA SER A 159 -25.91 50.35 -3.85
C SER A 159 -26.62 50.56 -5.19
N PHE A 160 -27.84 51.10 -5.14
CA PHE A 160 -28.68 51.24 -6.34
C PHE A 160 -28.38 52.55 -7.11
N PRO A 161 -28.34 52.52 -8.46
CA PRO A 161 -28.25 53.73 -9.27
C PRO A 161 -29.41 54.68 -9.02
N THR A 162 -29.18 55.99 -9.18
CA THR A 162 -30.21 57.03 -9.05
C THR A 162 -30.99 57.26 -10.34
N ASP A 163 -30.40 56.94 -11.50
CA ASP A 163 -31.10 56.95 -12.79
C ASP A 163 -32.03 55.72 -12.88
N SER A 164 -33.27 55.97 -13.28
CA SER A 164 -34.31 54.95 -13.46
C SER A 164 -34.02 53.94 -14.58
N LEU A 165 -33.34 54.35 -15.65
CA LEU A 165 -32.96 53.44 -16.74
C LEU A 165 -31.81 52.53 -16.29
N GLU A 166 -30.76 53.10 -15.71
CA GLU A 166 -29.61 52.34 -15.18
C GLU A 166 -30.02 51.39 -14.06
N LEU A 167 -30.94 51.82 -13.20
CA LEU A 167 -31.51 50.97 -12.15
C LEU A 167 -32.19 49.74 -12.74
N MET A 168 -32.94 49.90 -13.82
CA MET A 168 -33.68 48.79 -14.41
C MET A 168 -32.74 47.77 -15.09
N ASP A 169 -31.72 48.24 -15.80
CA ASP A 169 -30.67 47.39 -16.39
C ASP A 169 -29.86 46.66 -15.31
N TYR A 170 -29.55 47.35 -14.22
CA TYR A 170 -28.86 46.76 -13.06
C TYR A 170 -29.71 45.67 -12.40
N LEU A 171 -30.99 45.95 -12.13
CA LEU A 171 -31.91 44.97 -11.54
C LEU A 171 -32.07 43.74 -12.44
N HIS A 172 -32.15 43.91 -13.76
CA HIS A 172 -32.20 42.79 -14.70
C HIS A 172 -30.93 41.93 -14.62
N SER A 173 -29.76 42.57 -14.55
CA SER A 173 -28.46 41.88 -14.42
C SER A 173 -28.35 41.11 -13.10
N LEU A 174 -28.77 41.73 -12.00
CA LEU A 174 -28.79 41.13 -10.67
C LEU A 174 -29.73 39.92 -10.60
N VAL A 175 -30.94 40.04 -11.16
CA VAL A 175 -31.91 38.93 -11.26
C VAL A 175 -31.33 37.78 -12.09
N THR A 176 -30.66 38.07 -13.20
CA THR A 176 -30.05 37.05 -14.06
C THR A 176 -28.96 36.28 -13.31
N VAL A 177 -28.05 36.97 -12.64
CA VAL A 177 -26.98 36.35 -11.84
C VAL A 177 -27.56 35.55 -10.68
N ALA A 178 -28.56 36.08 -9.97
CA ALA A 178 -29.23 35.38 -8.88
C ALA A 178 -29.90 34.06 -9.35
N LYS A 179 -30.55 34.08 -10.51
CA LYS A 179 -31.13 32.88 -11.14
C LYS A 179 -30.08 31.83 -11.52
N GLU A 180 -28.85 32.25 -11.84
CA GLU A 180 -27.75 31.32 -12.15
C GLU A 180 -27.07 30.76 -10.89
N ILE A 181 -26.95 31.54 -9.82
CA ILE A 181 -26.29 31.13 -8.56
C ILE A 181 -27.10 30.05 -7.84
N GLY A 182 -28.41 30.25 -7.70
CA GLY A 182 -29.26 29.38 -6.86
C GLY A 182 -29.15 27.88 -7.17
N PRO A 183 -29.27 27.45 -8.45
CA PRO A 183 -29.08 26.06 -8.83
C PRO A 183 -27.66 25.55 -8.55
N VAL A 184 -26.64 26.38 -8.78
CA VAL A 184 -25.23 25.99 -8.61
C VAL A 184 -24.87 25.81 -7.14
N ASP A 185 -25.27 26.75 -6.26
CA ASP A 185 -25.07 26.59 -4.82
C ASP A 185 -25.81 25.35 -4.29
N SER A 186 -27.04 25.11 -4.75
CA SER A 186 -27.80 23.92 -4.37
C SER A 186 -27.07 22.62 -4.73
N VAL A 187 -26.53 22.52 -5.95
CA VAL A 187 -25.75 21.35 -6.38
C VAL A 187 -24.43 21.24 -5.61
N LEU A 188 -23.72 22.35 -5.38
CA LEU A 188 -22.49 22.37 -4.59
C LEU A 188 -22.75 21.91 -3.14
N LYS A 189 -23.86 22.32 -2.53
CA LYS A 189 -24.26 21.94 -1.17
C LYS A 189 -24.58 20.45 -1.09
N ILE A 190 -25.31 19.90 -2.06
CA ILE A 190 -25.60 18.46 -2.14
C ILE A 190 -24.29 17.67 -2.34
N ALA A 191 -23.44 18.10 -3.27
CA ALA A 191 -22.15 17.45 -3.54
C ALA A 191 -21.25 17.47 -2.28
N SER A 192 -21.15 18.61 -1.61
CA SER A 192 -20.41 18.77 -0.35
C SER A 192 -20.95 17.84 0.74
N ARG A 193 -22.28 17.74 0.89
CA ARG A 193 -22.89 16.84 1.87
C ARG A 193 -22.54 15.38 1.59
N ASN A 194 -22.62 14.97 0.33
CA ASN A 194 -22.32 13.58 -0.06
C ASN A 194 -20.84 13.23 0.17
N VAL A 195 -19.92 14.15 -0.18
CA VAL A 195 -18.49 13.98 0.10
C VAL A 195 -18.22 13.92 1.60
N GLN A 196 -18.86 14.78 2.41
CA GLN A 196 -18.70 14.77 3.86
C GLN A 196 -19.20 13.46 4.51
N ILE A 197 -20.35 12.93 4.06
CA ILE A 197 -20.87 11.63 4.53
C ILE A 197 -19.84 10.53 4.25
N LEU A 198 -19.27 10.52 3.04
CA LEU A 198 -18.28 9.53 2.65
C LEU A 198 -16.97 9.70 3.43
N LEU A 199 -16.50 10.93 3.66
CA LEU A 199 -15.36 11.23 4.52
C LEU A 199 -15.54 10.69 5.93
N ASN A 200 -16.71 10.91 6.53
CA ASN A 200 -17.02 10.39 7.86
C ASN A 200 -16.97 8.86 7.89
N ALA A 201 -17.48 8.20 6.84
CA ALA A 201 -17.42 6.75 6.72
C ALA A 201 -15.99 6.22 6.59
N TYR A 202 -15.13 6.88 5.80
CA TYR A 202 -13.71 6.55 5.71
C TYR A 202 -12.97 6.78 7.04
N ASN A 203 -13.23 7.89 7.73
CA ASN A 203 -12.64 8.17 9.03
C ASN A 203 -13.01 7.10 10.08
N ALA A 204 -14.30 6.73 10.14
CA ALA A 204 -14.77 5.69 11.04
C ALA A 204 -14.10 4.34 10.73
N GLU A 205 -13.99 3.96 9.45
CA GLU A 205 -13.35 2.71 9.05
C GLU A 205 -11.85 2.70 9.38
N ILE A 206 -11.12 3.77 9.05
CA ILE A 206 -9.69 3.90 9.37
C ILE A 206 -9.45 3.77 10.86
N ASN A 207 -10.29 4.41 11.69
CA ASN A 207 -10.18 4.33 13.14
C ASN A 207 -10.44 2.90 13.63
N SER A 208 -11.46 2.22 13.10
CA SER A 208 -11.73 0.81 13.43
C SER A 208 -10.54 -0.08 13.07
N LEU A 209 -9.96 0.09 11.88
CA LEU A 209 -8.81 -0.69 11.43
C LEU A 209 -7.59 -0.45 12.34
N ARG A 210 -7.33 0.79 12.74
CA ARG A 210 -6.22 1.13 13.67
C ARG A 210 -6.40 0.48 15.03
N LEU A 211 -7.60 0.54 15.60
CA LEU A 211 -7.92 -0.13 16.86
C LEU A 211 -7.67 -1.64 16.79
N SER A 212 -7.97 -2.27 15.65
CA SER A 212 -7.66 -3.68 15.42
C SER A 212 -6.16 -3.95 15.35
N VAL A 213 -5.36 -3.06 14.76
CA VAL A 213 -3.89 -3.19 14.79
C VAL A 213 -3.39 -3.13 16.24
N ASP A 214 -3.87 -2.17 17.03
CA ASP A 214 -3.49 -2.01 18.43
C ASP A 214 -3.88 -3.25 19.26
N GLU A 215 -5.07 -3.84 19.03
CA GLU A 215 -5.48 -5.10 19.68
C GLU A 215 -4.53 -6.26 19.29
N ILE A 216 -4.14 -6.37 18.02
CA ILE A 216 -3.18 -7.40 17.58
C ILE A 216 -1.83 -7.22 18.27
N GLU A 217 -1.32 -6.00 18.34
CA GLU A 217 -0.03 -5.71 18.99
C GLU A 217 -0.06 -6.10 20.47
N HIS A 218 -1.17 -5.84 21.16
CA HIS A 218 -1.35 -6.28 22.53
C HIS A 218 -1.39 -7.81 22.66
N ILE A 219 -2.03 -8.51 21.72
CA ILE A 219 -2.04 -9.98 21.69
C ILE A 219 -0.63 -10.53 21.41
N GLU A 220 0.10 -9.94 20.46
CA GLU A 220 1.49 -10.30 20.13
C GLU A 220 2.40 -10.14 21.36
N GLN A 221 2.28 -9.03 22.10
CA GLN A 221 3.03 -8.81 23.34
C GLN A 221 2.72 -9.87 24.41
N LYS A 222 1.44 -10.24 24.59
CA LYS A 222 1.04 -11.29 25.53
C LYS A 222 1.61 -12.66 25.14
N LEU A 223 1.56 -13.00 23.85
CA LEU A 223 2.16 -14.24 23.33
C LEU A 223 3.67 -14.24 23.54
N ALA A 224 4.35 -13.10 23.34
CA ALA A 224 5.80 -12.99 23.52
C ALA A 224 6.21 -13.28 24.97
N LEU A 225 5.48 -12.70 25.93
CA LEU A 225 5.70 -12.95 27.35
C LEU A 225 5.38 -14.40 27.75
N ALA A 226 4.42 -15.04 27.06
CA ALA A 226 4.00 -16.41 27.32
C ALA A 226 4.59 -17.44 26.34
N THR A 227 5.74 -17.17 25.71
CA THR A 227 6.30 -18.00 24.63
C THR A 227 6.50 -19.47 25.04
N LEU A 228 6.93 -19.75 26.28
CA LEU A 228 7.10 -21.11 26.81
C LEU A 228 5.85 -21.64 27.56
N GLY A 229 4.80 -20.84 27.60
CA GLY A 229 3.51 -21.18 28.19
C GLY A 229 2.84 -22.34 27.47
N ARG A 230 2.04 -23.12 28.20
CA ARG A 230 1.25 -24.19 27.61
C ARG A 230 0.01 -23.59 26.97
N GLU A 231 -0.17 -23.82 25.67
CA GLU A 231 -1.26 -23.26 24.86
C GLU A 231 -2.39 -24.28 24.62
N PHE A 232 -2.02 -25.56 24.61
CA PHE A 232 -2.94 -26.66 24.35
C PHE A 232 -2.79 -27.77 25.38
N SER A 233 -3.83 -28.60 25.47
CA SER A 233 -3.73 -29.91 26.08
C SER A 233 -2.71 -30.80 25.34
N ASN A 234 -2.30 -31.90 25.97
CA ASN A 234 -1.38 -32.83 25.35
C ASN A 234 -2.01 -33.38 24.06
N ILE A 235 -1.18 -33.81 23.11
CA ILE A 235 -1.68 -34.23 21.80
C ILE A 235 -2.69 -35.41 21.88
N THR A 236 -2.63 -36.18 22.96
CA THR A 236 -3.50 -37.32 23.29
C THR A 236 -4.85 -36.91 23.87
N ASP A 237 -4.95 -35.73 24.49
CA ASP A 237 -6.14 -35.31 25.24
C ASP A 237 -7.31 -34.94 24.31
N SER A 238 -8.53 -34.85 24.83
CA SER A 238 -9.70 -34.46 24.03
C SER A 238 -9.55 -33.02 23.48
N PRO A 239 -10.04 -32.76 22.25
CA PRO A 239 -9.87 -31.45 21.64
C PRO A 239 -10.82 -30.44 22.30
N SER A 240 -10.28 -29.34 22.79
CA SER A 240 -11.08 -28.16 23.19
C SER A 240 -11.48 -27.36 21.95
N SER A 241 -12.73 -26.86 21.90
CA SER A 241 -13.32 -25.96 20.88
C SER A 241 -12.67 -26.00 19.49
N TYR A 242 -13.27 -26.75 18.57
CA TYR A 242 -12.68 -27.05 17.27
C TYR A 242 -13.41 -26.37 16.11
N ARG A 243 -12.67 -25.62 15.29
CA ARG A 243 -13.12 -25.22 13.95
C ARG A 243 -12.77 -26.34 12.97
N PRO A 244 -13.68 -26.73 12.05
CA PRO A 244 -13.39 -27.75 11.05
C PRO A 244 -12.12 -27.44 10.24
N PHE A 245 -11.27 -28.45 10.04
CA PHE A 245 -9.99 -28.27 9.35
C PHE A 245 -10.14 -27.72 7.92
N GLN A 246 -11.21 -28.12 7.22
CA GLN A 246 -11.48 -27.60 5.88
C GLN A 246 -11.74 -26.10 5.89
N GLU A 247 -12.45 -25.58 6.89
CA GLU A 247 -12.62 -24.14 7.04
C GLU A 247 -11.31 -23.45 7.36
N ILE A 248 -10.48 -24.07 8.21
CA ILE A 248 -9.14 -23.57 8.54
C ILE A 248 -8.29 -23.42 7.28
N LEU A 249 -8.27 -24.43 6.42
CA LEU A 249 -7.56 -24.41 5.15
C LEU A 249 -8.12 -23.35 4.20
N ASN A 250 -9.44 -23.25 4.07
CA ASN A 250 -10.09 -22.31 3.17
C ASN A 250 -9.77 -20.86 3.56
N PHE A 251 -9.93 -20.49 4.83
CA PHE A 251 -9.62 -19.12 5.26
C PHE A 251 -8.11 -18.84 5.18
N SER A 252 -7.25 -19.82 5.52
CA SER A 252 -5.79 -19.67 5.43
C SER A 252 -5.35 -19.41 4.00
N LYS A 253 -5.93 -20.13 3.03
CA LYS A 253 -5.71 -19.91 1.59
C LYS A 253 -6.16 -18.52 1.15
N ILE A 254 -7.37 -18.12 1.51
CA ILE A 254 -7.90 -16.79 1.13
C ILE A 254 -7.02 -15.68 1.70
N LYS A 255 -6.69 -15.75 2.99
CA LYS A 255 -5.83 -14.74 3.66
C LYS A 255 -4.41 -14.73 3.10
N GLY A 256 -3.85 -15.91 2.81
CA GLY A 256 -2.54 -16.04 2.17
C GLY A 256 -2.49 -15.40 0.78
N LEU A 257 -3.50 -15.67 -0.07
CA LEU A 257 -3.63 -15.07 -1.40
C LEU A 257 -3.86 -13.56 -1.33
N LEU A 258 -4.69 -13.10 -0.39
CA LEU A 258 -4.93 -11.67 -0.18
C LEU A 258 -3.65 -10.94 0.21
N THR A 259 -2.88 -11.50 1.15
CA THR A 259 -1.58 -10.94 1.56
C THR A 259 -0.59 -10.91 0.39
N LEU A 260 -0.56 -11.97 -0.44
CA LEU A 260 0.28 -12.02 -1.64
C LEU A 260 -0.12 -10.97 -2.67
N LYS A 261 -1.41 -10.81 -2.93
CA LYS A 261 -1.95 -9.83 -3.88
C LYS A 261 -1.54 -8.42 -3.47
N PHE A 262 -1.81 -8.03 -2.21
CA PHE A 262 -1.44 -6.71 -1.71
C PHE A 262 0.06 -6.46 -1.80
N TYR A 263 0.86 -7.44 -1.39
CA TYR A 263 2.32 -7.30 -1.45
C TYR A 263 2.83 -7.17 -2.89
N ALA A 264 2.29 -7.95 -3.83
CA ALA A 264 2.69 -7.92 -5.22
C ALA A 264 2.37 -6.57 -5.89
N ILE A 265 1.16 -6.03 -5.65
CA ILE A 265 0.74 -4.73 -6.18
C ILE A 265 1.65 -3.61 -5.69
N ASN A 266 2.05 -3.63 -4.42
CA ASN A 266 2.90 -2.59 -3.84
C ASN A 266 4.38 -2.73 -4.21
N ASN A 267 4.80 -3.89 -4.71
CA ASN A 267 6.19 -4.16 -5.06
C ASN A 267 6.37 -4.52 -6.55
N VAL A 268 5.46 -4.07 -7.43
CA VAL A 268 5.54 -4.33 -8.88
C VAL A 268 6.89 -3.90 -9.45
N GLY A 269 7.42 -2.74 -9.05
CA GLY A 269 8.73 -2.26 -9.51
C GLY A 269 9.87 -3.23 -9.16
N LYS A 270 9.86 -3.81 -7.95
CA LYS A 270 10.87 -4.79 -7.51
C LYS A 270 10.70 -6.13 -8.25
N LEU A 271 9.47 -6.55 -8.50
CA LEU A 271 9.18 -7.75 -9.29
C LEU A 271 9.65 -7.60 -10.76
N LEU A 272 9.44 -6.43 -11.37
CA LEU A 272 9.97 -6.13 -12.70
C LEU A 272 11.49 -6.11 -12.72
N ALA A 273 12.13 -5.53 -11.69
CA ALA A 273 13.59 -5.54 -11.55
C ALA A 273 14.15 -6.97 -11.41
N LEU A 274 13.49 -7.86 -10.65
CA LEU A 274 13.85 -9.28 -10.56
C LEU A 274 13.87 -9.96 -11.93
N VAL A 275 12.83 -9.74 -12.74
CA VAL A 275 12.73 -10.31 -14.10
C VAL A 275 13.82 -9.73 -15.01
N ALA A 276 14.04 -8.42 -14.97
CA ALA A 276 15.08 -7.76 -15.77
C ALA A 276 16.49 -8.27 -15.42
N LEU A 277 16.81 -8.40 -14.12
CA LEU A 277 18.10 -8.94 -13.67
C LEU A 277 18.29 -10.41 -14.04
N THR A 278 17.21 -11.20 -13.98
CA THR A 278 17.23 -12.59 -14.45
C THR A 278 17.56 -12.66 -15.94
N LEU A 279 16.94 -11.79 -16.75
CA LEU A 279 17.21 -11.72 -18.19
C LEU A 279 18.65 -11.30 -18.48
N LEU A 280 19.17 -10.28 -17.79
CA LEU A 280 20.54 -9.82 -17.93
C LEU A 280 21.55 -10.92 -17.54
N SER A 281 21.33 -11.58 -16.41
CA SER A 281 22.15 -12.71 -15.95
C SER A 281 22.12 -13.87 -16.94
N PHE A 282 20.95 -14.18 -17.51
CA PHE A 282 20.80 -15.19 -18.55
C PHE A 282 21.59 -14.84 -19.81
N ILE A 283 21.46 -13.60 -20.32
CA ILE A 283 22.21 -13.13 -21.50
C ILE A 283 23.71 -13.26 -21.25
N TYR A 284 24.18 -12.84 -20.07
CA TYR A 284 25.57 -12.94 -19.66
C TYR A 284 26.08 -14.39 -19.64
N LEU A 285 25.42 -15.28 -18.90
CA LEU A 285 25.83 -16.69 -18.81
C LEU A 285 25.74 -17.41 -20.15
N ARG A 286 24.76 -17.06 -20.99
CA ARG A 286 24.63 -17.59 -22.35
C ARG A 286 25.80 -17.13 -23.22
N SER A 287 26.16 -15.85 -23.17
CA SER A 287 27.32 -15.31 -23.89
C SER A 287 28.60 -16.04 -23.47
N LEU A 288 28.82 -16.20 -22.17
CA LEU A 288 29.98 -16.92 -21.63
C LEU A 288 30.04 -18.37 -22.14
N LYS A 289 28.91 -19.08 -22.12
CA LYS A 289 28.79 -20.43 -22.68
C LYS A 289 29.19 -20.47 -24.17
N MET A 290 28.73 -19.51 -24.97
CA MET A 290 29.04 -19.46 -26.40
C MET A 290 30.54 -19.23 -26.64
N ILE A 291 31.20 -18.41 -25.83
CA ILE A 291 32.65 -18.17 -25.93
C ILE A 291 33.43 -19.46 -25.59
N TYR A 292 33.05 -20.16 -24.52
CA TYR A 292 33.68 -21.43 -24.13
C TYR A 292 33.50 -22.52 -25.19
N LEU A 293 32.33 -22.59 -25.82
CA LEU A 293 32.06 -23.47 -26.96
C LEU A 293 32.97 -23.14 -28.16
N ALA A 294 33.04 -21.86 -28.54
CA ALA A 294 33.86 -21.41 -29.67
C ALA A 294 35.35 -21.68 -29.47
N LYS A 295 35.85 -21.53 -28.22
CA LYS A 295 37.25 -21.80 -27.85
C LYS A 295 37.55 -23.27 -27.54
N LYS A 296 36.56 -24.17 -27.60
CA LYS A 296 36.68 -25.60 -27.21
C LYS A 296 37.25 -25.80 -25.80
N LEU A 297 36.86 -24.95 -24.84
CA LEU A 297 37.33 -24.97 -23.45
C LEU A 297 36.38 -25.72 -22.49
N LEU A 298 35.38 -26.42 -23.02
CA LEU A 298 34.42 -27.16 -22.20
C LEU A 298 34.99 -28.50 -21.71
N ASN A 299 34.86 -28.74 -20.41
CA ASN A 299 35.15 -30.03 -19.80
C ASN A 299 33.98 -31.00 -20.03
N ASN A 300 34.26 -32.28 -20.30
CA ASN A 300 33.22 -33.30 -20.49
C ASN A 300 32.29 -33.45 -19.27
N ASP A 301 32.85 -33.30 -18.07
CA ASP A 301 32.11 -33.44 -16.79
C ASP A 301 31.61 -32.10 -16.23
N TYR A 302 31.85 -30.99 -16.94
CA TYR A 302 31.52 -29.62 -16.49
C TYR A 302 32.06 -29.26 -15.09
N GLU A 303 33.10 -29.94 -14.61
CA GLU A 303 33.78 -29.59 -13.35
C GLU A 303 34.30 -28.14 -13.42
N GLY A 304 33.89 -27.31 -12.45
CA GLY A 304 34.17 -25.87 -12.42
C GLY A 304 33.42 -25.03 -13.47
N GLN A 305 32.53 -25.65 -14.25
CA GLN A 305 31.80 -25.04 -15.37
C GLN A 305 30.28 -25.27 -15.25
N LEU A 306 29.78 -25.63 -14.07
CA LEU A 306 28.40 -26.06 -13.90
C LEU A 306 27.42 -24.90 -14.11
N VAL A 307 27.81 -23.69 -13.71
CA VAL A 307 27.02 -22.45 -13.87
C VAL A 307 26.64 -22.16 -15.34
N ILE A 308 27.49 -22.53 -16.31
CA ILE A 308 27.22 -22.32 -17.75
C ILE A 308 26.56 -23.52 -18.45
N ARG A 309 26.40 -24.67 -17.78
CA ARG A 309 25.73 -25.85 -18.35
C ARG A 309 24.29 -25.52 -18.75
N TYR A 310 23.54 -24.90 -17.83
CA TYR A 310 22.16 -24.45 -18.02
C TYR A 310 22.00 -22.95 -17.70
N PRO A 311 22.36 -22.03 -18.63
CA PRO A 311 22.44 -20.59 -18.35
C PRO A 311 21.16 -19.98 -17.76
N LEU A 312 19.98 -20.37 -18.23
CA LEU A 312 18.71 -19.85 -17.72
C LEU A 312 18.43 -20.33 -16.29
N ILE A 313 18.67 -21.61 -16.03
CA ILE A 313 18.40 -22.24 -14.73
C ILE A 313 19.37 -21.67 -13.68
N SER A 314 20.65 -21.52 -14.04
CA SER A 314 21.66 -20.88 -13.18
C SER A 314 21.34 -19.40 -12.93
N ALA A 315 20.91 -18.66 -13.95
CA ALA A 315 20.52 -17.26 -13.80
C ALA A 315 19.33 -17.09 -12.84
N LEU A 316 18.29 -17.93 -12.99
CA LEU A 316 17.14 -17.96 -12.09
C LEU A 316 17.56 -18.25 -10.66
N LEU A 317 18.35 -19.31 -10.44
CA LEU A 317 18.83 -19.69 -9.11
C LEU A 317 19.61 -18.55 -8.44
N LEU A 318 20.59 -17.98 -9.16
CA LEU A 318 21.44 -16.90 -8.64
C LEU A 318 20.62 -15.65 -8.30
N VAL A 319 19.79 -15.18 -9.24
CA VAL A 319 19.05 -13.93 -9.07
C VAL A 319 17.99 -14.08 -7.99
N ILE A 320 17.20 -15.16 -7.99
CA ILE A 320 16.15 -15.35 -6.96
C ILE A 320 16.78 -15.45 -5.57
N SER A 321 17.86 -16.22 -5.41
CA SER A 321 18.48 -16.44 -4.09
C SER A 321 19.16 -15.19 -3.51
N ILE A 322 19.64 -14.27 -4.35
CA ILE A 322 20.23 -12.99 -3.88
C ILE A 322 19.16 -11.91 -3.75
N PHE A 323 18.28 -11.79 -4.74
CA PHE A 323 17.32 -10.69 -4.84
C PHE A 323 16.15 -10.84 -3.86
N GLN A 324 15.89 -12.05 -3.32
CA GLN A 324 14.86 -12.26 -2.29
C GLN A 324 15.02 -11.33 -1.07
N PHE A 325 16.24 -10.92 -0.73
CA PHE A 325 16.52 -10.03 0.41
C PHE A 325 16.14 -8.56 0.17
N ILE A 326 15.88 -8.16 -1.08
CA ILE A 326 15.44 -6.79 -1.42
C ILE A 326 13.94 -6.60 -1.11
N PHE A 327 13.20 -7.70 -0.99
CA PHE A 327 11.83 -7.68 -0.52
C PHE A 327 11.83 -7.51 1.00
N ILE A 328 11.36 -6.36 1.47
CA ILE A 328 11.22 -6.07 2.91
C ILE A 328 9.93 -6.73 3.40
N SER A 329 10.04 -7.55 4.44
CA SER A 329 8.93 -8.24 5.08
C SER A 329 7.96 -8.95 4.11
N PRO A 330 8.44 -9.77 3.15
CA PRO A 330 7.59 -10.46 2.19
C PRO A 330 6.60 -11.41 2.89
N PRO A 331 5.44 -11.67 2.28
CA PRO A 331 4.55 -12.71 2.77
C PRO A 331 5.23 -14.07 2.58
N PHE A 332 5.10 -14.96 3.56
CA PHE A 332 5.73 -16.29 3.51
C PHE A 332 5.48 -17.05 2.21
N ILE A 333 4.28 -16.94 1.64
CA ILE A 333 3.93 -17.58 0.36
C ILE A 333 4.81 -17.11 -0.80
N LEU A 334 5.24 -15.84 -0.82
CA LEU A 334 6.18 -15.34 -1.84
C LEU A 334 7.56 -15.98 -1.66
N ASN A 335 8.05 -16.07 -0.42
CA ASN A 335 9.31 -16.73 -0.12
C ASN A 335 9.28 -18.21 -0.52
N VAL A 336 8.18 -18.92 -0.22
CA VAL A 336 8.00 -20.31 -0.65
C VAL A 336 8.02 -20.44 -2.17
N ILE A 337 7.40 -19.52 -2.91
CA ILE A 337 7.47 -19.52 -4.39
C ILE A 337 8.93 -19.38 -4.85
N PHE A 338 9.69 -18.44 -4.29
CA PHE A 338 11.11 -18.25 -4.62
C PHE A 338 11.95 -19.49 -4.29
N TRP A 339 11.81 -20.03 -3.09
CA TRP A 339 12.53 -21.23 -2.68
C TRP A 339 12.15 -22.46 -3.51
N LEU A 340 10.88 -22.63 -3.87
CA LEU A 340 10.44 -23.72 -4.75
C LEU A 340 11.05 -23.62 -6.14
N ILE A 341 11.06 -22.43 -6.74
CA ILE A 341 11.72 -22.20 -8.03
C ILE A 341 13.21 -22.52 -7.92
N SER A 342 13.88 -22.05 -6.87
CA SER A 342 15.29 -22.34 -6.62
C SER A 342 15.56 -23.83 -6.41
N CYS A 343 14.70 -24.55 -5.67
CA CYS A 343 14.81 -25.99 -5.47
C CYS A 343 14.65 -26.77 -6.78
N ILE A 344 13.68 -26.39 -7.62
CA ILE A 344 13.49 -26.99 -8.95
C ILE A 344 14.74 -26.73 -9.80
N CYS A 345 15.23 -25.50 -9.83
CA CYS A 345 16.42 -25.14 -10.59
C CYS A 345 17.63 -25.96 -10.14
N LEU A 346 17.90 -26.03 -8.84
CA LEU A 346 19.03 -26.77 -8.29
C LEU A 346 18.91 -28.28 -8.54
N THR A 347 17.70 -28.84 -8.43
CA THR A 347 17.43 -30.26 -8.74
C THR A 347 17.77 -30.59 -10.20
N LEU A 348 17.40 -29.70 -11.13
CA LEU A 348 17.73 -29.88 -12.55
C LEU A 348 19.24 -29.78 -12.81
N ILE A 349 19.96 -28.94 -12.06
CA ILE A 349 21.41 -28.79 -12.20
C ILE A 349 22.17 -29.97 -11.59
N PHE A 350 21.70 -30.49 -10.45
CA PHE A 350 22.26 -31.69 -9.80
C PHE A 350 22.07 -32.96 -10.61
N ARG A 351 21.09 -32.96 -11.53
CA ARG A 351 20.85 -34.10 -12.40
C ARG A 351 22.12 -34.43 -13.18
N ASP A 352 22.58 -35.65 -12.98
CA ASP A 352 23.79 -36.21 -13.57
C ASP A 352 25.11 -35.55 -13.12
N TYR A 353 25.09 -34.69 -12.09
CA TYR A 353 26.31 -34.07 -11.51
C TYR A 353 26.71 -34.67 -10.15
N ILE A 354 25.73 -35.01 -9.30
CA ILE A 354 25.96 -35.61 -7.97
C ILE A 354 25.63 -37.10 -7.98
N SER A 355 26.14 -37.85 -6.98
CA SER A 355 25.84 -39.27 -6.85
C SER A 355 24.35 -39.51 -6.61
N LYS A 356 23.84 -40.68 -7.04
CA LYS A 356 22.42 -41.05 -6.88
C LYS A 356 21.97 -40.99 -5.43
N TYR A 357 22.86 -41.34 -4.50
CA TYR A 357 22.60 -41.24 -3.06
C TYR A 357 22.32 -39.80 -2.63
N TRP A 358 23.21 -38.85 -2.96
CA TRP A 358 23.05 -37.44 -2.61
C TRP A 358 21.87 -36.77 -3.30
N MET A 359 21.51 -37.21 -4.51
CA MET A 359 20.27 -36.78 -5.16
C MET A 359 19.03 -37.21 -4.37
N SER A 360 18.97 -38.47 -3.92
CA SER A 360 17.87 -38.96 -3.09
C SER A 360 17.78 -38.21 -1.76
N VAL A 361 18.92 -37.93 -1.11
CA VAL A 361 18.98 -37.11 0.11
C VAL A 361 18.46 -35.70 -0.14
N TRP A 362 18.89 -35.05 -1.22
CA TRP A 362 18.41 -33.72 -1.60
C TRP A 362 16.90 -33.70 -1.82
N LEU A 363 16.36 -34.65 -2.61
CA LEU A 363 14.93 -34.76 -2.86
C LEU A 363 14.13 -35.03 -1.58
N LEU A 364 14.66 -35.84 -0.67
CA LEU A 364 14.06 -36.07 0.63
C LEU A 364 13.98 -34.77 1.46
N MET A 365 15.04 -33.97 1.50
CA MET A 365 15.04 -32.68 2.19
C MET A 365 14.08 -31.68 1.55
N VAL A 366 14.01 -31.63 0.22
CA VAL A 366 13.01 -30.83 -0.52
C VAL A 366 11.58 -31.27 -0.17
N CYS A 367 11.34 -32.58 -0.05
CA CYS A 367 10.04 -33.13 0.34
C CYS A 367 9.63 -32.68 1.74
N PHE A 368 10.54 -32.76 2.72
CA PHE A 368 10.29 -32.24 4.07
C PHE A 368 10.07 -30.73 4.08
N PHE A 369 10.84 -29.97 3.32
CA PHE A 369 10.64 -28.54 3.15
C PHE A 369 9.24 -28.21 2.59
N ILE A 370 8.77 -28.94 1.59
CA ILE A 370 7.40 -28.75 1.03
C ILE A 370 6.35 -29.04 2.10
N MET A 371 6.50 -30.12 2.86
CA MET A 371 5.61 -30.46 3.97
C MET A 371 5.60 -29.38 5.05
N ALA A 372 6.77 -28.88 5.45
CA ALA A 372 6.91 -27.82 6.44
C ALA A 372 6.32 -26.49 5.94
N ALA A 373 6.57 -26.13 4.68
CA ALA A 373 6.01 -24.94 4.05
C ALA A 373 4.49 -25.01 3.97
N ALA A 374 3.92 -26.16 3.60
CA ALA A 374 2.47 -26.38 3.60
C ALA A 374 1.88 -26.27 5.00
N GLY A 375 2.53 -26.86 6.02
CA GLY A 375 2.14 -26.70 7.43
C GLY A 375 2.17 -25.25 7.90
N ASN A 376 3.18 -24.47 7.49
CA ASN A 376 3.24 -23.05 7.85
C ASN A 376 2.22 -22.17 7.12
N MET A 377 1.67 -22.62 6.00
CA MET A 377 0.56 -21.92 5.33
C MET A 377 -0.77 -22.05 6.10
N ILE A 378 -0.88 -23.03 7.01
CA ILE A 378 -2.02 -23.16 7.91
C ILE A 378 -1.89 -22.09 8.99
N LEU A 379 -2.83 -21.14 9.01
CA LEU A 379 -2.73 -19.97 9.88
C LEU A 379 -3.26 -20.26 11.29
N GLN A 380 -4.26 -21.10 11.45
CA GLN A 380 -4.85 -21.42 12.74
C GLN A 380 -4.50 -22.84 13.16
N ALA A 381 -4.12 -22.99 14.43
CA ALA A 381 -3.76 -24.28 14.99
C ALA A 381 -4.92 -25.29 14.90
N SER A 382 -4.60 -26.52 14.51
CA SER A 382 -5.56 -27.63 14.49
C SER A 382 -4.94 -28.92 15.02
N ARG A 383 -5.80 -29.85 15.47
CA ARG A 383 -5.31 -31.15 15.96
C ARG A 383 -4.70 -32.00 14.84
N ILE A 384 -5.27 -31.92 13.64
CA ILE A 384 -4.76 -32.63 12.47
C ILE A 384 -3.35 -32.13 12.12
N GLU A 385 -3.16 -30.81 12.13
CA GLU A 385 -1.84 -30.21 11.91
C GLU A 385 -0.83 -30.63 12.98
N ARG A 386 -1.21 -30.67 14.26
CA ARG A 386 -0.30 -31.12 15.33
C ARG A 386 0.18 -32.55 15.12
N TRP A 387 -0.70 -33.47 14.76
CA TRP A 387 -0.32 -34.85 14.43
C TRP A 387 0.56 -34.94 13.19
N PHE A 388 0.23 -34.17 12.16
CA PHE A 388 1.06 -34.05 10.96
C PHE A 388 2.48 -33.58 11.29
N MET A 389 2.62 -32.48 12.03
CA MET A 389 3.92 -31.96 12.47
C MET A 389 4.71 -32.98 13.27
N PHE A 390 4.06 -33.68 14.21
CA PHE A 390 4.70 -34.71 15.02
C PHE A 390 5.26 -35.86 14.17
N ILE A 391 4.44 -36.40 13.27
CA ILE A 391 4.84 -37.52 12.40
C ILE A 391 6.00 -37.10 11.49
N VAL A 392 5.88 -35.94 10.84
CA VAL A 392 6.92 -35.43 9.92
C VAL A 392 8.22 -35.13 10.66
N ALA A 393 8.16 -34.55 11.85
CA ALA A 393 9.35 -34.29 12.69
C ALA A 393 10.07 -35.59 13.06
N ILE A 394 9.34 -36.65 13.48
CA ILE A 394 9.94 -37.95 13.80
C ILE A 394 10.61 -38.59 12.57
N PHE A 395 9.96 -38.52 11.40
CA PHE A 395 10.58 -38.97 10.15
C PHE A 395 11.82 -38.15 9.78
N GLY A 396 11.80 -36.83 10.02
CA GLY A 396 12.94 -35.93 9.83
C GLY A 396 14.13 -36.29 10.74
N VAL A 397 13.86 -36.54 12.03
CA VAL A 397 14.88 -37.00 13.00
C VAL A 397 15.47 -38.33 12.55
N PHE A 398 14.64 -39.32 12.22
CA PHE A 398 15.11 -40.64 11.81
C PHE A 398 15.96 -40.56 10.54
N SER A 399 15.45 -39.94 9.48
CA SER A 399 16.14 -39.82 8.20
C SER A 399 17.44 -39.00 8.32
N GLY A 400 17.41 -37.85 8.99
CA GLY A 400 18.60 -37.02 9.22
C GLY A 400 19.68 -37.77 10.02
N THR A 401 19.28 -38.52 11.05
CA THR A 401 20.19 -39.34 11.85
C THR A 401 20.85 -40.45 11.00
N VAL A 402 20.07 -41.15 10.17
CA VAL A 402 20.60 -42.16 9.24
C VAL A 402 21.61 -41.54 8.26
N ILE A 403 21.31 -40.36 7.72
CA ILE A 403 22.22 -39.65 6.80
C ILE A 403 23.53 -39.27 7.49
N LEU A 404 23.49 -38.81 8.74
CA LEU A 404 24.68 -38.43 9.51
C LEU A 404 25.58 -39.62 9.87
N PHE A 405 25.01 -40.79 10.17
CA PHE A 405 25.77 -41.98 10.54
C PHE A 405 26.27 -42.81 9.35
N GLN A 406 25.78 -42.56 8.12
CA GLN A 406 26.28 -43.27 6.95
C GLN A 406 27.70 -42.84 6.57
N LYS A 407 28.49 -43.80 6.07
CA LYS A 407 29.91 -43.58 5.73
C LYS A 407 30.15 -42.78 4.45
N HIS A 408 29.14 -42.46 3.63
CA HIS A 408 29.26 -41.76 2.33
C HIS A 408 29.75 -40.29 2.42
N HIS A 409 30.32 -39.86 3.55
CA HIS A 409 30.87 -38.51 3.78
C HIS A 409 32.03 -38.14 2.86
N HIS A 410 32.68 -39.11 2.22
CA HIS A 410 33.75 -38.86 1.25
C HIS A 410 33.22 -38.43 -0.13
N GLU A 411 31.95 -38.70 -0.45
CA GLU A 411 31.31 -38.23 -1.69
C GLU A 411 30.75 -36.81 -1.57
N LEU A 412 30.68 -36.28 -0.34
CA LEU A 412 30.25 -34.91 -0.07
C LEU A 412 31.30 -33.93 -0.57
N LYS A 413 30.98 -33.24 -1.67
CA LYS A 413 31.80 -32.11 -2.14
C LYS A 413 31.88 -30.98 -1.10
N GLU A 414 30.88 -30.86 -0.21
CA GLU A 414 30.81 -29.84 0.83
C GLU A 414 30.60 -30.44 2.23
N LYS A 415 31.64 -30.46 3.06
CA LYS A 415 31.58 -30.99 4.45
C LYS A 415 30.62 -30.22 5.35
N TRP A 416 30.30 -28.96 5.00
CA TRP A 416 29.41 -28.11 5.78
C TRP A 416 27.95 -28.56 5.76
N MET A 417 27.53 -29.32 4.74
CA MET A 417 26.15 -29.82 4.65
C MET A 417 25.77 -30.72 5.84
N ALA A 418 26.73 -31.46 6.40
CA ALA A 418 26.49 -32.32 7.56
C ALA A 418 26.09 -31.51 8.81
N TYR A 419 26.66 -30.32 9.03
CA TYR A 419 26.32 -29.49 10.17
C TYR A 419 24.87 -28.98 10.12
N THR A 420 24.39 -28.59 8.93
CA THR A 420 23.01 -28.13 8.80
C THR A 420 22.01 -29.26 9.01
N ILE A 421 22.33 -30.48 8.54
CA ILE A 421 21.49 -31.66 8.79
C ILE A 421 21.47 -32.00 10.28
N ALA A 422 22.60 -31.89 10.99
CA ALA A 422 22.65 -32.10 12.43
C ALA A 422 21.79 -31.07 13.20
N LEU A 423 21.84 -29.80 12.80
CA LEU A 423 21.00 -28.75 13.38
C LEU A 423 19.50 -29.02 13.15
N MET A 424 19.12 -29.47 11.96
CA MET A 424 17.75 -29.89 11.68
C MET A 424 17.28 -31.01 12.60
N VAL A 425 18.09 -32.08 12.75
CA VAL A 425 17.73 -33.19 13.65
C VAL A 425 17.48 -32.69 15.07
N PHE A 426 18.31 -31.76 15.56
CA PHE A 426 18.11 -31.15 16.87
C PHE A 426 16.80 -30.36 16.94
N PHE A 427 16.50 -29.50 15.96
CA PHE A 427 15.26 -28.71 15.92
C PHE A 427 14.01 -29.60 15.81
N GLU A 428 14.03 -30.63 14.98
CA GLU A 428 12.91 -31.55 14.82
C GLU A 428 12.65 -32.38 16.09
N LEU A 429 13.72 -32.78 16.80
CA LEU A 429 13.59 -33.45 18.09
C LEU A 429 12.94 -32.54 19.13
N CYS A 430 13.42 -31.29 19.26
CA CYS A 430 12.82 -30.32 20.16
C CYS A 430 11.37 -29.99 19.77
N SER A 431 11.09 -29.85 18.48
CA SER A 431 9.75 -29.62 17.94
C SER A 431 8.78 -30.73 18.36
N ALA A 432 9.17 -32.00 18.17
CA ALA A 432 8.35 -33.15 18.55
C ALA A 432 8.04 -33.16 20.05
N LEU A 433 9.05 -32.90 20.89
CA LEU A 433 8.88 -32.82 22.35
C LEU A 433 7.93 -31.69 22.76
N PHE A 434 8.13 -30.47 22.25
CA PHE A 434 7.27 -29.33 22.59
C PHE A 434 5.83 -29.52 22.13
N ASN A 435 5.62 -30.19 20.99
CA ASN A 435 4.28 -30.50 20.50
C ASN A 435 3.52 -31.43 21.44
N ILE A 436 4.19 -32.47 21.98
CA ILE A 436 3.60 -33.43 22.92
C ILE A 436 3.09 -32.69 24.17
N PHE A 437 3.89 -31.77 24.72
CA PHE A 437 3.56 -31.00 25.93
C PHE A 437 2.62 -29.81 25.69
N GLY A 438 2.08 -29.63 24.48
CA GLY A 438 1.09 -28.58 24.21
C GLY A 438 1.65 -27.17 24.03
N ARG A 439 2.95 -27.03 23.73
CA ARG A 439 3.61 -25.76 23.38
C ARG A 439 3.67 -25.64 21.86
N TYR A 440 2.53 -25.30 21.25
CA TYR A 440 2.34 -25.38 19.80
C TYR A 440 3.16 -24.35 19.04
N ASN A 441 3.13 -23.07 19.43
CA ASN A 441 3.81 -22.02 18.68
C ASN A 441 5.34 -22.25 18.63
N VAL A 442 5.96 -22.63 19.76
CA VAL A 442 7.40 -22.97 19.82
C VAL A 442 7.72 -24.21 18.97
N SER A 443 6.91 -25.26 19.10
CA SER A 443 7.06 -26.47 18.29
C SER A 443 6.99 -26.14 16.79
N LYS A 444 6.00 -25.33 16.39
CA LYS A 444 5.82 -24.92 15.00
C LYS A 444 6.99 -24.10 14.48
N THR A 445 7.50 -23.15 15.25
CA THR A 445 8.70 -22.39 14.87
C THR A 445 9.90 -23.30 14.66
N LEU A 446 10.16 -24.25 15.57
CA LEU A 446 11.28 -25.18 15.44
C LEU A 446 11.13 -26.15 14.26
N PHE A 447 9.93 -26.71 14.06
CA PHE A 447 9.58 -27.55 12.90
C PHE A 447 9.83 -26.85 11.57
N ILE A 448 9.39 -25.60 11.47
CA ILE A 448 9.53 -24.82 10.25
C ILE A 448 11.00 -24.42 10.07
N GLY A 449 11.66 -23.96 11.13
CA GLY A 449 13.06 -23.55 11.12
C GLY A 449 14.01 -24.69 10.76
N GLY A 450 13.78 -25.90 11.27
CA GLY A 450 14.63 -27.07 10.99
C GLY A 450 14.68 -27.39 9.50
N PHE A 451 13.52 -27.65 8.89
CA PHE A 451 13.45 -28.00 7.47
C PHE A 451 13.77 -26.83 6.52
N LEU A 452 13.37 -25.60 6.86
CA LEU A 452 13.72 -24.43 6.04
C LEU A 452 15.22 -24.19 6.01
N ASN A 453 15.88 -24.19 7.18
CA ASN A 453 17.28 -23.82 7.28
C ASN A 453 18.18 -24.79 6.51
N VAL A 454 17.86 -26.09 6.47
CA VAL A 454 18.61 -27.07 5.66
C VAL A 454 18.55 -26.73 4.18
N VAL A 455 17.35 -26.53 3.65
CA VAL A 455 17.18 -26.25 2.22
C VAL A 455 17.78 -24.90 1.86
N ILE A 456 17.53 -23.86 2.66
CA ILE A 456 18.06 -22.52 2.45
C ILE A 456 19.60 -22.52 2.48
N ALA A 457 20.21 -23.20 3.46
CA ALA A 457 21.66 -23.30 3.54
C ALA A 457 22.26 -24.02 2.33
N ILE A 458 21.65 -25.12 1.87
CA ILE A 458 22.11 -25.83 0.66
C ILE A 458 21.99 -24.90 -0.56
N LEU A 459 20.86 -24.22 -0.75
CA LEU A 459 20.69 -23.26 -1.84
C LEU A 459 21.78 -22.17 -1.81
N PHE A 460 22.08 -21.60 -0.64
CA PHE A 460 23.09 -20.55 -0.51
C PHE A 460 24.52 -21.03 -0.76
N LEU A 461 24.90 -22.20 -0.23
CA LEU A 461 26.21 -22.79 -0.49
C LEU A 461 26.45 -22.94 -2.00
N TRP A 462 25.44 -23.41 -2.73
CA TRP A 462 25.51 -23.58 -4.18
C TRP A 462 25.50 -22.27 -4.96
N VAL A 463 24.74 -21.27 -4.50
CA VAL A 463 24.77 -19.92 -5.07
C VAL A 463 26.15 -19.30 -4.95
N VAL A 464 26.79 -19.37 -3.77
CA VAL A 464 28.16 -18.88 -3.56
C VAL A 464 29.14 -19.59 -4.50
N ARG A 465 29.01 -20.91 -4.62
CA ARG A 465 29.82 -21.70 -5.55
C ARG A 465 29.63 -21.25 -7.00
N PHE A 466 28.39 -21.02 -7.44
CA PHE A 466 28.11 -20.59 -8.82
C PHE A 466 28.60 -19.18 -9.12
N ILE A 467 28.54 -18.27 -8.15
CA ILE A 467 29.14 -16.94 -8.27
C ILE A 467 30.64 -17.09 -8.47
N ASN A 468 31.30 -17.91 -7.65
CA ASN A 468 32.73 -18.13 -7.75
C ASN A 468 33.14 -18.78 -9.09
N GLU A 469 32.45 -19.85 -9.50
CA GLU A 469 32.66 -20.48 -10.82
C GLU A 469 32.43 -19.45 -11.94
N GLY A 470 31.35 -18.68 -11.89
CA GLY A 470 31.04 -17.67 -12.90
C GLY A 470 32.10 -16.57 -13.01
N LEU A 471 32.68 -16.13 -11.89
CA LEU A 471 33.76 -15.15 -11.87
C LEU A 471 35.07 -15.71 -12.43
N VAL A 472 35.44 -16.95 -12.07
CA VAL A 472 36.64 -17.62 -12.61
C VAL A 472 36.52 -17.79 -14.13
N LEU A 473 35.37 -18.24 -14.62
CA LEU A 473 35.14 -18.39 -16.06
C LEU A 473 35.18 -17.05 -16.81
N ALA A 474 34.67 -15.99 -16.19
CA ALA A 474 34.76 -14.64 -16.75
C ALA A 474 36.23 -14.18 -16.84
N PHE A 475 37.00 -14.39 -15.76
CA PHE A 475 38.41 -14.05 -15.70
C PHE A 475 39.18 -14.71 -16.86
N ASP A 476 39.05 -16.03 -17.01
CA ASP A 476 39.74 -16.81 -18.07
C ASP A 476 39.45 -16.29 -19.49
N VAL A 477 38.24 -15.78 -19.72
CA VAL A 477 37.83 -15.26 -21.04
C VAL A 477 38.32 -13.84 -21.29
N TYR A 478 38.26 -12.96 -20.28
CA TYR A 478 38.48 -11.53 -20.43
C TYR A 478 39.91 -11.06 -20.08
N THR A 479 40.69 -11.81 -19.29
CA THR A 479 42.07 -11.41 -18.94
C THR A 479 43.14 -11.85 -19.95
N VAL A 480 42.75 -12.32 -21.14
CA VAL A 480 43.68 -12.49 -22.26
C VAL A 480 44.27 -11.13 -22.70
N GLN A 481 43.66 -10.00 -22.30
CA GLN A 481 44.14 -8.65 -22.65
C GLN A 481 45.05 -7.95 -21.64
N ASP A 482 45.14 -8.34 -20.35
CA ASP A 482 46.13 -7.75 -19.44
C ASP A 482 46.37 -8.61 -18.19
N ARG A 483 47.51 -9.30 -18.13
CA ARG A 483 47.89 -10.25 -17.07
C ARG A 483 48.23 -9.63 -15.69
N LYS A 484 47.98 -8.34 -15.44
CA LYS A 484 48.61 -7.64 -14.30
C LYS A 484 47.73 -6.89 -13.29
N LEU A 485 46.41 -6.76 -13.46
CA LEU A 485 45.66 -5.83 -12.60
C LEU A 485 44.78 -6.40 -11.47
N PHE A 486 44.49 -7.71 -11.40
CA PHE A 486 43.67 -8.23 -10.30
C PHE A 486 44.09 -9.63 -9.82
N TYR A 487 45.21 -9.70 -9.10
CA TYR A 487 45.54 -10.87 -8.26
C TYR A 487 44.73 -10.82 -6.95
N LEU A 488 43.41 -11.05 -7.03
CA LEU A 488 42.67 -11.55 -5.88
C LEU A 488 42.83 -13.07 -5.90
N ASN A 489 43.47 -13.61 -4.88
CA ASN A 489 43.85 -15.02 -4.77
C ASN A 489 42.59 -15.89 -4.47
N PHE A 490 41.70 -16.04 -5.45
CA PHE A 490 40.41 -16.72 -5.32
C PHE A 490 40.53 -18.23 -5.08
N GLY A 491 41.70 -18.83 -5.32
CA GLY A 491 42.01 -20.21 -4.93
C GLY A 491 41.89 -20.46 -3.41
N ARG A 492 41.96 -19.41 -2.59
CA ARG A 492 41.74 -19.50 -1.13
C ARG A 492 40.29 -19.21 -0.70
N VAL A 493 39.52 -18.51 -1.54
CA VAL A 493 38.11 -18.14 -1.28
C VAL A 493 37.16 -19.24 -1.76
N GLY A 494 37.54 -20.01 -2.78
CA GLY A 494 36.75 -21.15 -3.25
C GLY A 494 36.61 -22.32 -2.25
N ALA A 495 37.43 -22.37 -1.20
CA ALA A 495 37.35 -23.41 -0.17
C ALA A 495 36.63 -22.96 1.12
N LYS A 496 36.33 -21.65 1.27
CA LYS A 496 35.68 -21.09 2.47
C LYS A 496 34.83 -19.89 2.08
N ALA A 497 33.52 -19.97 2.30
CA ALA A 497 32.67 -18.78 2.26
C ALA A 497 33.15 -17.73 3.28
N PRO A 498 32.98 -16.43 3.02
CA PRO A 498 33.32 -15.37 3.98
C PRO A 498 32.61 -15.56 5.33
N PHE A 499 33.34 -15.40 6.44
CA PHE A 499 32.81 -15.46 7.82
C PHE A 499 31.55 -14.60 8.03
N LEU A 500 31.46 -13.46 7.33
CA LEU A 500 30.30 -12.55 7.36
C LEU A 500 28.98 -13.19 6.91
N LEU A 501 29.00 -14.12 5.94
CA LEU A 501 27.78 -14.84 5.52
C LEU A 501 27.31 -15.81 6.61
N TYR A 502 28.21 -16.33 7.45
CA TYR A 502 27.86 -17.20 8.57
C TYR A 502 27.24 -16.43 9.73
N VAL A 503 27.68 -15.19 9.99
CA VAL A 503 27.06 -14.31 11.00
C VAL A 503 25.64 -13.91 10.58
N LEU A 504 25.41 -13.67 9.29
CA LEU A 504 24.08 -13.37 8.74
C LEU A 504 23.13 -14.58 8.81
N LEU A 505 23.66 -15.80 8.64
CA LEU A 505 22.91 -17.06 8.75
C LEU A 505 22.45 -17.39 10.19
N VAL A 506 23.16 -16.90 11.21
CA VAL A 506 22.81 -17.10 12.63
C VAL A 506 21.84 -16.03 13.14
N TRP A 507 21.77 -14.86 12.48
CA TRP A 507 20.92 -13.75 12.90
C TRP A 507 19.49 -13.79 12.33
N ASP A 508 19.26 -14.54 11.25
CA ASP A 508 17.94 -14.69 10.59
C ASP A 508 17.10 -15.89 11.11
N GLY A 509 17.34 -16.35 12.34
CA GLY A 509 16.59 -17.42 13.02
C GLY A 509 15.41 -16.93 13.85
#